data_AF-A0A4R3EN76-F1
#
_entry.id   AF-A0A4R3EN76-F1
#
_cell.length_a   1.000
_cell.length_b   1.000
_cell.length_c   1.000
_cell.angle_alpha   90.00
_cell.angle_beta   90.00
_cell.angle_gamma   90.00
#
_symmetry.space_group_name_H-M   'P 1'
#
loop_
_entity.id
_entity.type
_entity.pdbx_description
1 polymer ?
#
loop_
_entity_poly.entity_id
_entity_poly.type
_entity_poly.pdbx_seq_one_letter_code
_entity_poly.pdbx_strand_id
1 'polypeptide(L)' 'MTTTNEIAGKIATEHSLTKAQGKAIVEAAIASITEAAVAGNETSLPGFGT' A
#
# COMPACT_ATOMS: atom_id res chain seq x y z
N MET A 1 -7.21 -1.66 15.55
CA MET A 1 -6.42 -0.81 14.65
C MET A 1 -5.72 -1.72 13.67
N THR A 2 -5.94 -1.58 12.37
CA THR A 2 -5.25 -2.40 11.36
C THR A 2 -3.85 -1.85 11.13
N THR A 3 -2.84 -2.71 11.12
CA THR A 3 -1.44 -2.37 10.89
C THR A 3 -1.02 -2.65 9.45
N THR A 4 0.05 -2.00 8.99
CA THR A 4 0.67 -2.27 7.68
C THR A 4 1.04 -3.74 7.50
N ASN A 5 1.49 -4.40 8.57
CA ASN A 5 1.84 -5.82 8.54
C ASN A 5 0.62 -6.73 8.35
N GLU A 6 -0.53 -6.36 8.90
CA GLU A 6 -1.78 -7.09 8.69
C GLU A 6 -2.30 -6.91 7.26
N ILE A 7 -2.18 -5.71 6.69
CA ILE A 7 -2.51 -5.44 5.28
C ILE A 7 -1.59 -6.26 4.36
N ALA A 8 -0.27 -6.21 4.60
CA ALA A 8 0.72 -6.98 3.84
C ALA A 8 0.48 -8.50 3.90
N GLY A 9 0.08 -9.01 5.07
CA GLY A 9 -0.29 -10.42 5.25
C GLY A 9 -1.52 -10.83 4.44
N LYS A 10 -2.55 -9.97 4.38
CA LYS A 10 -3.74 -10.20 3.56
C LYS A 10 -3.39 -10.22 2.06
N ILE A 11 -2.67 -9.21 1.57
CA ILE A 11 -2.23 -9.15 0.17
C ILE A 11 -1.38 -10.38 -0.19
N ALA A 12 -0.45 -10.77 0.68
CA ALA A 12 0.38 -11.94 0.44
C ALA A 12 -0.46 -13.22 0.30
N THR A 13 -1.47 -13.39 1.15
CA THR A 13 -2.37 -14.56 1.11
C THR A 13 -3.25 -14.56 -0.14
N GLU A 14 -3.92 -13.44 -0.43
CA GLU A 14 -4.85 -13.30 -1.55
C GLU A 14 -4.16 -13.44 -2.92
N HIS A 15 -2.91 -13.01 -3.01
CA HIS A 15 -2.15 -13.01 -4.28
C HIS A 15 -1.09 -14.11 -4.36
N SER A 16 -1.10 -15.09 -3.43
CA SER A 16 -0.13 -16.20 -3.40
C SER A 16 1.34 -15.74 -3.41
N LEU A 17 1.64 -14.68 -2.65
CA LEU A 17 2.99 -14.12 -2.50
C LEU A 17 3.61 -14.55 -1.17
N THR A 18 4.93 -14.42 -1.08
CA THR A 18 5.60 -14.46 0.23
C THR A 18 5.24 -13.24 1.07
N LYS A 19 5.34 -13.37 2.39
CA LYS A 19 5.12 -12.26 3.33
C LYS A 19 6.04 -11.06 3.05
N ALA A 20 7.29 -11.33 2.62
CA ALA A 20 8.25 -10.30 2.26
C ALA A 20 7.80 -9.51 1.02
N GLN A 21 7.30 -10.20 -0.01
CA GLN A 21 6.76 -9.56 -1.21
C GLN A 21 5.51 -8.73 -0.89
N GLY A 22 4.58 -9.26 -0.09
CA GLY A 22 3.39 -8.49 0.34
C GLY A 22 3.77 -7.20 1.08
N LYS A 23 4.77 -7.26 1.96
CA LYS A 23 5.29 -6.09 2.68
C LYS A 23 5.89 -5.07 1.73
N ALA A 24 6.74 -5.52 0.80
CA ALA A 24 7.38 -4.64 -0.19
C ALA A 24 6.35 -3.90 -1.06
N ILE A 25 5.27 -4.57 -1.48
CA ILE A 25 4.21 -3.95 -2.29
C ILE A 25 3.48 -2.85 -1.49
N VAL A 26 3.09 -3.13 -0.24
CA VAL A 26 2.40 -2.15 0.59
C VAL A 26 3.28 -0.93 0.86
N GLU A 27 4.55 -1.15 1.18
CA GLU A 27 5.51 -0.07 1.42
C GLU A 27 5.72 0.80 0.16
N ALA A 28 5.87 0.17 -1.01
CA ALA A 28 6.02 0.88 -2.28
C ALA A 28 4.78 1.71 -2.64
N ALA A 29 3.58 1.18 -2.41
CA ALA A 29 2.33 1.91 -2.65
C ALA A 29 2.24 3.17 -1.77
N ILE A 30 2.51 3.04 -0.47
CA ILE A 30 2.49 4.17 0.47
C ILE A 30 3.57 5.19 0.13
N ALA A 31 4.78 4.74 -0.24
CA ALA A 31 5.85 5.62 -0.66
C ALA A 31 5.44 6.46 -1.87
N SER A 32 4.86 5.83 -2.90
CA SER A 32 4.40 6.52 -4.12
C SER A 32 3.33 7.58 -3.82
N ILE A 33 2.38 7.27 -2.93
CA ILE A 33 1.35 8.23 -2.48
C ILE A 33 1.99 9.39 -1.73
N THR A 34 2.98 9.10 -0.86
CA THR A 34 3.69 10.12 -0.09
C THR A 34 4.49 11.05 -0.99
N GLU A 35 5.19 10.51 -2.00
CA GLU A 35 5.95 11.28 -2.97
C GLU A 35 5.04 12.22 -3.78
N ALA A 36 3.87 11.73 -4.22
CA ALA A 36 2.88 12.57 -4.89
C ALA A 36 2.39 13.72 -3.98
N ALA A 37 2.04 13.42 -2.73
CA ALA A 37 1.59 14.41 -1.77
C ALA A 37 2.66 15.49 -1.48
N VAL A 38 3.93 15.09 -1.34
CA VAL A 38 5.06 16.01 -1.15
C VAL A 38 5.26 16.92 -2.37
N ALA A 39 5.01 16.40 -3.59
CA ALA A 39 5.06 17.19 -4.81
C ALA A 39 3.84 18.12 -4.99
N GLY A 40 2.86 18.10 -4.07
CA GLY A 40 1.61 18.85 -4.18
C GLY A 40 0.61 18.22 -5.16
N ASN A 41 0.83 16.97 -5.57
CA ASN A 41 -0.07 16.23 -6.43
C ASN A 41 -1.08 15.43 -5.60
N GLU A 42 -2.32 15.39 -6.06
CA GLU A 42 -3.36 14.54 -5.50
C GLU A 42 -3.28 13.12 -6.07
N THR A 43 -3.47 12.11 -5.21
CA THR A 43 -3.50 10.71 -5.64
C THR A 43 -4.92 10.17 -5.50
N SER A 44 -5.63 10.03 -6.62
CA SER A 44 -6.96 9.41 -6.60
C SER A 44 -6.84 7.89 -6.47
N LEU A 45 -7.44 7.35 -5.41
CA LEU A 45 -7.59 5.92 -5.14
C LEU A 45 -9.08 5.57 -5.19
N PRO A 46 -9.61 5.11 -6.35
CA PRO A 46 -11.02 4.80 -6.51
C PRO A 46 -11.54 3.85 -5.43
N GLY A 47 -12.66 4.23 -4.79
CA GLY A 47 -13.25 3.47 -3.68
C GLY A 47 -12.63 3.72 -2.31
N PHE A 48 -11.57 4.54 -2.23
CA PHE A 48 -10.95 4.98 -0.98
C PHE A 48 -11.06 6.50 -0.80
N GLY A 49 -10.58 7.28 -1.77
CA GLY A 49 -10.57 8.73 -1.69
C GLY A 49 -9.55 9.37 -2.62
N THR A 50 -9.33 10.67 -2.42
CA THR A 50 -8.35 11.50 -3.12
C THR A 50 -7.42 12.14 -2.10
#